data_AF-A0A962IIU4-F1
#
_entry.id   AF-A0A962IIU4-F1
#
_cell.length_a   1.000
_cell.length_b   1.000
_cell.length_c   1.000
_cell.angle_alpha   90.00
_cell.angle_beta   90.00
_cell.angle_gamma   90.00
#
_symmetry.space_group_name_H-M   'P 1'
#
loop_
_entity.id
_entity.type
_entity.pdbx_description
1 polymer ?
#
loop_
_entity_poly.entity_id
_entity_poly.type
_entity_poly.pdbx_seq_one_letter_code
_entity_poly.pdbx_strand_id
1 'polypeptide(L)'
;MSLSEIWYYALPDGQAIGPMSKSALEKLAREGRIDRYTPVWDGGQFEWRPLHKATAQYSGGASRAEKAVAGGSPDAAPATRSAASKSNSPTSDKAKRRAAVDQQRRDRQAQQKRPSKPAAFTPVGISEPLPPPPVVPRPAPPVQRPDKASAAAKNNAAAERVPLALRRWLARGIDIAVLGVIGAALLTLLAERFVRDLADGAWQALEQPWLLAFFALFALIPLEALALAIFGRTPGKALLGLRLQRIDGRGLGLFAALFRSWQVTVKGLLFGIPPLTLLAQGWGFVRVVNDNETAWDKAAGSQMQYAPLTTNGWLTALAVMLVSWMSLLSGETGGRLQDLLYQALESLNGF
;
A
#
# COMPACT_ATOMS: atom_id res chain seq x y z
N MET A 1 -7.74 30.38 32.92
CA MET A 1 -7.82 28.94 33.19
C MET A 1 -6.63 28.28 32.51
N SER A 2 -5.88 27.47 33.25
CA SER A 2 -4.84 26.61 32.66
C SER A 2 -5.51 25.59 31.74
N LEU A 3 -4.91 25.29 30.58
CA LEU A 3 -5.40 24.27 29.64
C LEU A 3 -5.59 22.88 30.29
N SER A 4 -4.90 22.61 31.41
CA SER A 4 -5.03 21.38 32.19
C SER A 4 -6.34 21.22 32.98
N GLU A 5 -7.19 22.26 33.05
CA GLU A 5 -8.45 22.21 33.80
C GLU A 5 -9.68 21.89 32.95
N ILE A 6 -9.49 21.76 31.64
CA ILE A 6 -10.58 21.65 30.67
C ILE A 6 -10.65 20.22 30.15
N TRP A 7 -11.82 19.61 30.27
CA TRP A 7 -12.06 18.22 29.91
C TRP A 7 -13.25 18.09 28.96
N TYR A 8 -13.16 17.08 28.10
CA TYR A 8 -14.22 16.64 27.21
C TYR A 8 -14.38 15.11 27.32
N TYR A 9 -15.58 14.59 27.09
CA TYR A 9 -15.80 13.15 26.92
C TYR A 9 -16.55 12.88 25.61
N ALA A 10 -16.32 11.72 25.02
CA ALA A 10 -16.97 11.32 23.77
C ALA A 10 -18.19 10.42 24.04
N LEU A 11 -19.29 10.69 23.34
CA LEU A 11 -20.45 9.80 23.26
C LEU A 11 -20.19 8.65 22.26
N PRO A 12 -20.95 7.54 22.34
CA PRO A 12 -20.79 6.40 21.43
C PRO A 12 -20.96 6.73 19.93
N ASP A 13 -21.68 7.81 19.62
CA ASP A 13 -21.88 8.35 18.27
C ASP A 13 -20.69 9.19 17.75
N GLY A 14 -19.65 9.39 18.58
CA GLY A 14 -18.46 10.16 18.25
C GLY A 14 -18.58 11.66 18.53
N GLN A 15 -19.66 12.13 19.17
CA GLN A 15 -19.79 13.53 19.56
C GLN A 15 -18.99 13.83 20.85
N ALA A 16 -18.19 14.89 20.83
CA ALA A 16 -17.48 15.37 22.01
C ALA A 16 -18.34 16.35 22.83
N ILE A 17 -18.49 16.10 24.13
CA ILE A 17 -19.24 16.94 25.07
C ILE A 17 -18.27 17.63 26.03
N GLY A 18 -18.36 18.96 26.13
CA GLY A 18 -17.52 19.85 26.95
C GLY A 18 -17.61 21.29 26.46
N PRO A 19 -16.77 22.23 26.93
CA PRO A 19 -15.73 22.06 27.96
C PRO A 19 -16.32 21.92 29.36
N MET A 20 -15.75 21.05 30.19
CA MET A 20 -16.12 20.91 31.61
C MET A 20 -14.90 20.76 32.51
N SER A 21 -15.08 20.98 33.82
CA SER A 21 -14.01 20.75 34.80
C SER A 21 -13.80 19.26 35.06
N LYS A 22 -12.60 18.90 35.54
CA LYS A 22 -12.29 17.54 36.01
C LYS A 22 -13.30 17.04 37.05
N SER A 23 -13.71 17.91 37.97
CA SER A 23 -14.69 17.58 39.02
C SER A 23 -16.09 17.28 38.47
N ALA A 24 -16.51 17.94 37.39
CA ALA A 24 -17.77 17.67 36.71
C ALA A 24 -17.72 16.32 35.97
N LEU A 25 -16.59 16.01 35.32
CA LEU A 25 -16.35 14.73 34.66
C LEU A 25 -16.39 13.56 35.67
N GLU A 26 -15.71 13.70 36.82
CA GLU A 26 -15.74 12.70 37.88
C GLU A 26 -17.14 12.54 38.50
N LYS A 27 -17.92 13.62 38.59
CA LYS A 27 -19.32 13.54 39.03
C LYS A 27 -20.16 12.71 38.05
N LEU A 28 -20.03 12.92 36.75
CA LEU A 28 -20.73 12.11 35.74
C LEU A 28 -20.35 10.63 35.81
N ALA A 29 -19.08 10.32 36.10
CA ALA A 29 -18.62 8.95 36.28
C ALA A 29 -19.20 8.31 37.55
N ARG A 30 -19.27 9.06 38.66
CA ARG A 30 -19.93 8.60 39.91
C ARG A 30 -21.43 8.37 39.72
N GLU A 31 -22.08 9.20 38.92
CA GLU A 31 -23.51 9.08 38.59
C GLU A 31 -23.80 7.98 37.54
N GLY A 32 -22.77 7.29 37.04
CA GLY A 32 -22.91 6.21 36.05
C GLY A 32 -23.31 6.68 34.65
N ARG A 33 -23.23 7.99 34.38
CA ARG A 33 -23.59 8.59 33.08
C ARG A 33 -22.50 8.41 32.01
N ILE A 34 -21.26 8.15 32.44
CA ILE A 34 -20.12 7.78 31.60
C ILE A 34 -19.41 6.60 32.27
N ASP A 35 -18.84 5.71 31.46
CA ASP A 35 -18.19 4.49 31.94
C ASP A 35 -16.65 4.64 32.01
N ARG A 36 -16.00 3.63 32.60
CA ARG A 36 -14.53 3.58 32.73
C ARG A 36 -13.77 3.56 31.40
N TYR A 37 -14.41 3.16 30.30
CA TYR A 37 -13.81 3.06 28.96
C TYR A 37 -14.09 4.27 28.09
N THR A 38 -14.98 5.16 28.53
CA THR A 38 -15.42 6.35 27.82
C THR A 38 -14.18 7.19 27.47
N PRO A 39 -13.97 7.52 26.19
CA PRO A 39 -12.86 8.35 25.78
C PRO A 39 -13.01 9.75 26.38
N VAL A 40 -11.96 10.24 27.02
CA VAL A 40 -11.87 11.58 27.57
C VAL A 40 -10.63 12.28 27.04
N TRP A 41 -10.70 13.60 26.92
CA TRP A 41 -9.62 14.46 26.46
C TRP A 41 -9.45 15.61 27.44
N ASP A 42 -8.20 15.92 27.80
CA ASP A 42 -7.85 17.08 28.60
C ASP A 42 -7.12 18.11 27.73
N GLY A 43 -7.35 19.39 28.00
CA GLY A 43 -6.83 20.50 27.19
C GLY A 43 -5.30 20.63 27.14
N GLY A 44 -4.58 19.86 27.96
CA GLY A 44 -3.12 19.81 27.99
C GLY A 44 -2.50 18.65 27.20
N GLN A 45 -3.30 17.75 26.61
CA GLN A 45 -2.81 16.54 25.93
C GLN A 45 -3.25 16.47 24.46
N PHE A 46 -2.49 15.74 23.63
CA PHE A 46 -2.74 15.62 22.19
C PHE A 46 -3.62 14.42 21.78
N GLU A 47 -4.06 13.57 22.71
CA GLU A 47 -4.80 12.33 22.40
C GLU A 47 -5.97 12.02 23.35
N TRP A 48 -7.03 11.41 22.81
CA TRP A 48 -8.15 10.85 23.58
C TRP A 48 -7.73 9.57 24.31
N ARG A 49 -8.08 9.45 25.59
CA ARG A 49 -7.72 8.30 26.42
C ARG A 49 -8.93 7.77 27.21
N PRO A 50 -9.04 6.47 27.49
CA PRO A 50 -10.11 5.95 28.34
C PRO A 50 -10.08 6.58 29.74
N LEU A 51 -11.26 6.89 30.29
CA LEU A 51 -11.41 7.56 31.59
C LEU A 51 -10.54 6.94 32.70
N HIS A 52 -10.54 5.60 32.84
CA HIS A 52 -9.75 4.91 33.87
C HIS A 52 -8.23 5.09 33.75
N LYS A 53 -7.72 5.45 32.57
CA LYS A 53 -6.29 5.75 32.36
C LYS A 53 -5.97 7.22 32.57
N ALA A 54 -6.97 8.10 32.42
CA ALA A 54 -6.82 9.54 32.57
C ALA A 54 -6.97 9.98 34.04
N THR A 55 -7.84 9.30 34.80
CA THR A 55 -8.02 9.51 36.23
C THR A 55 -7.47 8.30 36.98
N ALA A 56 -6.20 8.36 37.39
CA ALA A 56 -5.49 7.28 38.11
C ALA A 56 -6.13 6.86 39.46
N GLN A 57 -7.29 7.40 39.83
CA GLN A 57 -8.09 7.06 41.01
C GLN A 57 -9.21 6.02 40.76
N TYR A 58 -9.55 5.69 39.51
CA TYR A 58 -10.65 4.74 39.20
C TYR A 58 -10.22 3.29 38.97
N SER A 59 -8.95 2.94 39.21
CA SER A 59 -8.42 1.58 39.11
C SER A 59 -8.65 0.71 40.36
N GLY A 60 -9.31 1.22 41.41
CA GLY A 60 -9.60 0.46 42.63
C GLY A 60 -11.10 0.43 42.93
N GLY A 61 -11.83 -0.58 42.42
CA GLY A 61 -13.26 -0.69 42.72
C GLY A 61 -14.02 -1.78 41.98
N ALA A 62 -13.44 -2.98 41.83
CA ALA A 62 -14.20 -4.17 41.47
C ALA A 62 -13.71 -5.34 42.32
N SER A 63 -14.18 -5.38 43.57
CA SER A 63 -14.46 -6.60 44.35
C SER A 63 -14.61 -6.23 45.83
N ARG A 64 -15.86 -6.04 46.30
CA ARG A 64 -16.34 -6.48 47.63
C ARG A 64 -17.84 -6.21 47.82
N ALA A 65 -18.58 -7.26 48.22
CA ALA A 65 -19.90 -7.30 48.88
C ALA A 65 -21.11 -6.80 48.06
N GLU A 66 -22.02 -7.63 47.54
CA GLU A 66 -22.93 -8.59 48.20
C GLU A 66 -22.99 -8.59 49.75
N LYS A 67 -24.21 -8.26 50.26
CA LYS A 67 -24.67 -8.19 51.66
C LYS A 67 -24.13 -7.05 52.54
N ALA A 68 -24.99 -6.07 52.84
CA ALA A 68 -25.67 -5.97 54.14
C ALA A 68 -26.47 -4.66 54.27
N VAL A 69 -27.66 -4.81 54.83
CA VAL A 69 -28.56 -3.76 55.34
C VAL A 69 -27.96 -3.13 56.61
N ALA A 70 -28.26 -1.84 56.81
CA ALA A 70 -28.51 -1.14 58.09
C ALA A 70 -27.65 0.11 58.35
N GLY A 71 -28.35 1.25 58.50
CA GLY A 71 -28.15 2.17 59.62
C GLY A 71 -27.32 3.44 59.40
N GLY A 72 -27.96 4.59 59.63
CA GLY A 72 -27.32 5.71 60.34
C GLY A 72 -27.03 6.99 59.55
N SER A 73 -27.98 7.93 59.57
CA SER A 73 -27.73 9.40 59.64
C SER A 73 -27.15 9.76 61.04
N PRO A 74 -26.69 10.98 61.40
CA PRO A 74 -26.94 12.28 60.75
C PRO A 74 -25.80 13.36 60.80
N ASP A 75 -26.15 14.53 60.23
CA ASP A 75 -25.82 15.91 60.63
C ASP A 75 -24.38 16.47 60.56
N ALA A 76 -24.20 17.54 59.75
CA ALA A 76 -24.27 18.94 60.21
C ALA A 76 -23.50 19.90 59.26
N ALA A 77 -24.20 20.94 58.81
CA ALA A 77 -23.65 22.19 58.23
C ALA A 77 -23.21 23.15 59.38
N PRO A 78 -22.91 24.47 59.21
CA PRO A 78 -22.90 25.32 58.00
C PRO A 78 -21.81 26.44 57.93
N ALA A 79 -21.89 27.26 56.86
CA ALA A 79 -21.76 28.74 56.84
C ALA A 79 -20.38 29.44 57.13
N THR A 80 -19.98 30.62 56.63
CA THR A 80 -20.51 31.70 55.75
C THR A 80 -19.44 32.81 55.56
N ARG A 81 -19.48 33.54 54.42
CA ARG A 81 -19.28 35.02 54.18
C ARG A 81 -17.93 35.67 54.61
N SER A 82 -17.45 36.85 54.16
CA SER A 82 -18.02 38.06 53.53
C SER A 82 -16.89 39.02 53.06
N ALA A 83 -17.20 39.90 52.07
CA ALA A 83 -16.92 41.36 51.95
C ALA A 83 -15.49 41.97 52.15
N ALA A 84 -15.08 43.14 51.64
CA ALA A 84 -15.48 44.12 50.61
C ALA A 84 -14.51 45.35 50.70
N SER A 85 -14.60 46.29 49.74
CA SER A 85 -14.39 47.76 49.91
C SER A 85 -12.93 48.32 49.90
N LYS A 86 -12.52 49.50 49.37
CA LYS A 86 -13.05 50.63 48.55
C LYS A 86 -11.90 51.68 48.30
N SER A 87 -12.05 52.49 47.23
CA SER A 87 -11.67 53.93 47.05
C SER A 87 -10.16 54.33 47.03
N ASN A 88 -9.67 55.44 46.46
CA ASN A 88 -10.18 56.76 46.01
C ASN A 88 -9.18 57.46 45.03
N SER A 89 -9.62 58.52 44.35
CA SER A 89 -8.91 59.36 43.33
C SER A 89 -8.32 60.68 43.95
N PRO A 90 -7.98 61.78 43.20
CA PRO A 90 -6.88 62.04 42.24
C PRO A 90 -6.13 63.41 42.44
N THR A 91 -5.18 63.75 41.54
CA THR A 91 -4.86 65.09 40.93
C THR A 91 -3.49 65.79 41.13
N SER A 92 -3.22 66.67 40.14
CA SER A 92 -2.06 67.51 39.79
C SER A 92 -0.91 66.76 39.09
N ASP A 93 -0.31 67.21 37.98
CA ASP A 93 -0.15 68.59 37.58
C ASP A 93 -0.11 68.78 36.05
N LYS A 94 -0.83 69.80 35.62
CA LYS A 94 -1.37 70.02 34.28
C LYS A 94 -0.61 71.20 33.65
N ALA A 95 0.72 71.12 33.60
CA ALA A 95 1.54 72.18 33.01
C ALA A 95 2.66 71.67 32.08
N LYS A 96 3.15 70.43 32.26
CA LYS A 96 4.06 69.76 31.29
C LYS A 96 3.35 69.32 29.99
N ARG A 97 2.01 69.38 29.96
CA ARG A 97 1.16 68.93 28.85
C ARG A 97 0.96 69.94 27.71
N ARG A 98 1.41 71.19 27.83
CA ARG A 98 1.17 72.20 26.77
C ARG A 98 2.31 72.34 25.76
N ALA A 99 3.57 72.11 26.14
CA ALA A 99 4.71 72.17 25.21
C ALA A 99 4.86 70.92 24.32
N ALA A 100 4.32 69.76 24.73
CA ALA A 100 4.32 68.53 23.92
C ALA A 100 3.26 68.53 22.80
N VAL A 101 2.25 69.41 22.89
CA VAL A 101 1.08 69.44 21.97
C VAL A 101 1.42 70.08 20.62
N ASP A 102 2.37 71.03 20.58
CA ASP A 102 2.76 71.71 19.34
C ASP A 102 3.74 70.90 18.48
N GLN A 103 4.61 70.09 19.10
CA GLN A 103 5.45 69.12 18.40
C GLN A 103 4.57 68.03 17.75
N GLN A 104 3.59 67.54 18.50
CA GLN A 104 2.65 66.52 18.06
C GLN A 104 1.71 66.99 16.93
N ARG A 105 1.52 68.30 16.76
CA ARG A 105 0.72 68.88 15.67
C ARG A 105 1.46 68.89 14.32
N ARG A 106 2.79 69.06 14.34
CA ARG A 106 3.63 69.07 13.12
C ARG A 106 3.83 67.66 12.57
N ASP A 107 4.05 66.68 13.44
CA ASP A 107 4.19 65.27 13.03
C ASP A 107 2.88 64.71 12.45
N ARG A 108 1.73 65.18 12.96
CA ARG A 108 0.40 64.79 12.46
C ARG A 108 0.11 65.27 11.03
N GLN A 109 0.62 66.41 10.60
CA GLN A 109 0.40 66.87 9.21
C GLN A 109 1.31 66.14 8.20
N ALA A 110 2.50 65.71 8.61
CA ALA A 110 3.43 64.97 7.74
C ALA A 110 2.97 63.53 7.46
N GLN A 111 2.22 62.90 8.37
CA GLN A 111 1.69 61.54 8.20
C GLN A 111 0.34 61.45 7.48
N GLN A 112 -0.36 62.57 7.25
CA GLN A 112 -1.74 62.58 6.73
C GLN A 112 -1.88 62.47 5.20
N LYS A 113 -0.78 62.19 4.46
CA LYS A 113 -0.75 62.09 2.98
C LYS A 113 -0.33 60.72 2.41
N ARG A 114 -0.60 59.61 3.12
CA ARG A 114 -0.50 58.27 2.50
C ARG A 114 -1.78 57.47 2.74
N PRO A 115 -2.44 56.96 1.68
CA PRO A 115 -3.60 56.10 1.84
C PRO A 115 -3.14 54.65 2.05
N SER A 116 -3.45 54.09 3.20
CA SER A 116 -3.46 52.63 3.38
C SER A 116 -4.64 52.24 4.27
N LYS A 117 -5.60 51.61 3.59
CA LYS A 117 -6.74 50.78 4.03
C LYS A 117 -6.88 50.51 5.55
N PRO A 118 -8.07 50.66 6.15
CA PRO A 118 -8.26 50.62 7.59
C PRO A 118 -7.94 49.25 8.19
N ALA A 119 -6.98 49.22 9.11
CA ALA A 119 -6.80 48.14 10.06
C ALA A 119 -7.97 48.17 11.04
N ALA A 120 -8.82 47.13 10.98
CA ALA A 120 -9.95 46.98 11.88
C ALA A 120 -9.46 46.78 13.32
N PHE A 121 -10.12 47.51 14.23
CA PHE A 121 -10.12 47.28 15.67
C PHE A 121 -10.20 45.78 15.97
N THR A 122 -9.18 45.21 16.62
CA THR A 122 -9.31 43.89 17.24
C THR A 122 -9.42 44.11 18.75
N PRO A 123 -10.54 43.72 19.39
CA PRO A 123 -10.66 43.82 20.84
C PRO A 123 -9.65 42.87 21.48
N VAL A 124 -8.91 43.35 22.48
CA VAL A 124 -8.25 42.50 23.47
C VAL A 124 -9.38 41.88 24.31
N GLY A 125 -9.87 40.74 23.82
CA GLY A 125 -10.81 39.87 24.49
C GLY A 125 -10.20 38.47 24.48
N ILE A 126 -9.89 37.98 25.67
CA ILE A 126 -9.50 36.59 25.89
C ILE A 126 -10.72 35.73 25.54
N SER A 127 -10.74 35.24 24.30
CA SER A 127 -11.63 34.19 23.84
C SER A 127 -11.08 33.67 22.52
N GLU A 128 -9.87 33.10 22.54
CA GLU A 128 -9.65 31.98 21.63
C GLU A 128 -10.75 30.96 21.98
N PRO A 129 -11.62 30.58 21.03
CA PRO A 129 -12.38 29.36 21.19
C PRO A 129 -11.35 28.28 21.48
N LEU A 130 -11.50 27.59 22.61
CA LEU A 130 -10.67 26.44 22.93
C LEU A 130 -10.55 25.58 21.67
N PRO A 131 -9.34 25.10 21.35
CA PRO A 131 -9.16 24.26 20.17
C PRO A 131 -10.21 23.15 20.23
N PRO A 132 -11.03 22.96 19.18
CA PRO A 132 -12.00 21.89 19.18
C PRO A 132 -11.22 20.60 19.45
N PRO A 133 -11.74 19.71 20.31
CA PRO A 133 -11.02 18.49 20.61
C PRO A 133 -10.77 17.74 19.29
N PRO A 134 -9.64 17.03 19.17
CA PRO A 134 -9.35 16.26 17.97
C PRO A 134 -10.52 15.33 17.63
N VAL A 135 -10.73 15.04 16.35
CA VAL A 135 -11.81 14.14 15.90
C VAL A 135 -11.76 12.84 16.72
N VAL A 136 -12.89 12.48 17.35
CA VAL A 136 -12.98 11.26 18.17
C VAL A 136 -12.51 10.07 17.32
N PRO A 137 -11.48 9.32 17.75
CA PRO A 137 -11.08 8.12 17.04
C PRO A 137 -12.28 7.18 16.99
N ARG A 138 -12.77 6.88 15.79
CA ARG A 138 -13.85 5.90 15.61
C ARG A 138 -13.42 4.63 16.35
N PRO A 139 -14.30 4.01 17.18
CA PRO A 139 -13.98 2.75 17.83
C PRO A 139 -13.41 1.81 16.77
N ALA A 140 -12.20 1.28 17.01
CA ALA A 140 -11.65 0.27 16.12
C ALA A 140 -12.74 -0.80 15.97
N PRO A 141 -13.10 -1.20 14.72
CA PRO A 141 -14.05 -2.27 14.54
C PRO A 141 -13.61 -3.44 15.44
N PRO A 142 -14.54 -4.12 16.12
CA PRO A 142 -14.19 -5.25 16.97
C PRO A 142 -13.27 -6.16 16.16
N VAL A 143 -12.10 -6.50 16.72
CA VAL A 143 -11.12 -7.38 16.07
C VAL A 143 -11.83 -8.71 15.82
N GLN A 144 -12.42 -8.86 14.64
CA GLN A 144 -13.02 -10.11 14.20
C GLN A 144 -11.86 -11.08 14.08
N ARG A 145 -11.75 -12.01 15.05
CA ARG A 145 -10.90 -13.19 14.84
C ARG A 145 -11.41 -13.82 13.55
N PRO A 146 -10.53 -14.17 12.59
CA PRO A 146 -10.99 -14.74 11.34
C PRO A 146 -11.87 -15.95 11.67
N ASP A 147 -13.15 -15.85 11.35
CA ASP A 147 -14.10 -16.92 11.62
C ASP A 147 -13.55 -18.20 11.01
N LYS A 148 -13.63 -19.33 11.72
CA LYS A 148 -13.15 -20.62 11.19
C LYS A 148 -13.75 -20.92 9.81
N ALA A 149 -14.97 -20.46 9.55
CA ALA A 149 -15.63 -20.51 8.25
C ALA A 149 -14.93 -19.66 7.16
N SER A 150 -14.46 -18.45 7.49
CA SER A 150 -13.67 -17.59 6.60
C SER A 150 -12.31 -18.21 6.29
N ALA A 151 -11.64 -18.80 7.28
CA ALA A 151 -10.38 -19.51 7.10
C ALA A 151 -10.55 -20.77 6.21
N ALA A 152 -11.60 -21.56 6.44
CA ALA A 152 -11.93 -22.73 5.62
C ALA A 152 -12.27 -22.33 4.17
N ALA A 153 -13.07 -21.28 3.97
CA ALA A 153 -13.38 -20.76 2.64
C ALA A 153 -12.13 -20.29 1.89
N LYS A 154 -11.20 -19.60 2.59
CA LYS A 154 -9.92 -19.19 2.01
C LYS A 154 -9.06 -20.40 1.60
N ASN A 155 -9.00 -21.44 2.43
CA ASN A 155 -8.24 -22.65 2.13
C ASN A 155 -8.83 -23.42 0.93
N ASN A 156 -10.15 -23.52 0.83
CA ASN A 156 -10.82 -24.15 -0.30
C ASN A 156 -10.55 -23.37 -1.60
N ALA A 157 -10.68 -22.05 -1.57
CA ALA A 157 -10.36 -21.20 -2.72
C ALA A 157 -8.87 -21.31 -3.13
N ALA A 158 -7.96 -21.42 -2.17
CA ALA A 158 -6.54 -21.65 -2.45
C ALA A 158 -6.31 -23.01 -3.14
N ALA A 159 -6.96 -24.08 -2.64
CA ALA A 159 -6.86 -25.42 -3.22
C ALA A 159 -7.35 -25.45 -4.68
N GLU A 160 -8.46 -24.77 -4.99
CA GLU A 160 -8.98 -24.65 -6.36
C GLU A 160 -8.04 -23.88 -7.31
N ARG A 161 -7.19 -23.00 -6.76
CA ARG A 161 -6.23 -22.22 -7.55
C ARG A 161 -4.90 -22.92 -7.79
N VAL A 162 -4.58 -23.99 -7.04
CA VAL A 162 -3.34 -24.77 -7.24
C VAL A 162 -3.20 -25.28 -8.68
N PRO A 163 -4.22 -25.91 -9.31
CA PRO A 163 -4.13 -26.33 -10.71
C PRO A 163 -3.95 -25.13 -11.67
N LEU A 164 -4.55 -23.98 -11.36
CA LEU A 164 -4.43 -22.77 -12.18
C LEU A 164 -3.00 -22.21 -12.14
N ALA A 165 -2.41 -22.17 -10.94
CA ALA A 165 -1.01 -21.77 -10.73
C ALA A 165 -0.05 -22.73 -11.46
N LEU A 166 -0.31 -24.04 -11.39
CA LEU A 166 0.50 -25.04 -12.08
C LEU A 166 0.44 -24.89 -13.61
N ARG A 167 -0.74 -24.63 -14.19
CA ARG A 167 -0.86 -24.33 -15.63
C ARG A 167 -0.02 -23.11 -16.02
N ARG A 168 -0.03 -22.04 -15.20
CA ARG A 168 0.75 -20.83 -15.48
C ARG A 168 2.25 -21.11 -15.42
N TRP A 169 2.69 -21.91 -14.45
CA TRP A 169 4.09 -22.31 -14.29
C TRP A 169 4.56 -23.19 -15.46
N LEU A 170 3.80 -24.24 -15.80
CA LEU A 170 4.11 -25.10 -16.95
C LEU A 170 4.12 -24.32 -18.27
N ALA A 171 3.14 -23.46 -18.49
CA ALA A 171 3.09 -22.62 -19.69
C ALA A 171 4.35 -21.76 -19.83
N ARG A 172 4.90 -21.26 -18.72
CA ARG A 172 6.13 -20.47 -18.71
C ARG A 172 7.34 -21.33 -19.09
N GLY A 173 7.47 -22.53 -18.52
CA GLY A 173 8.53 -23.47 -18.89
C GLY A 173 8.49 -23.82 -20.37
N ILE A 174 7.30 -24.09 -20.91
CA ILE A 174 7.09 -24.39 -22.34
C ILE A 174 7.39 -23.17 -23.21
N ASP A 175 6.95 -21.97 -22.81
CA ASP A 175 7.25 -20.74 -23.55
C ASP A 175 8.77 -20.48 -23.60
N ILE A 176 9.50 -20.71 -22.50
CA ILE A 176 10.97 -20.59 -22.47
C ILE A 176 11.61 -21.62 -23.41
N ALA A 177 11.14 -22.87 -23.41
CA ALA A 177 11.67 -23.89 -24.31
C ALA A 177 11.39 -23.57 -25.79
N VAL A 178 10.14 -23.23 -26.13
CA VAL A 178 9.70 -23.04 -27.52
C VAL A 178 10.12 -21.67 -28.05
N LEU A 179 9.71 -20.58 -27.38
CA LEU A 179 10.05 -19.23 -27.84
C LEU A 179 11.53 -18.91 -27.59
N GLY A 180 12.19 -19.56 -26.61
CA GLY A 180 13.62 -19.38 -26.38
C GLY A 180 14.46 -19.97 -27.50
N VAL A 181 14.09 -21.14 -28.06
CA VAL A 181 14.75 -21.69 -29.25
C VAL A 181 14.56 -20.76 -30.46
N ILE A 182 13.35 -20.26 -30.68
CA ILE A 182 13.08 -19.28 -31.75
C ILE A 182 13.90 -17.99 -31.53
N GLY A 183 13.97 -17.51 -30.28
CA GLY A 183 14.74 -16.34 -29.91
C GLY A 183 16.24 -16.53 -30.11
N ALA A 184 16.78 -17.69 -29.73
CA ALA A 184 18.18 -18.04 -29.96
C ALA A 184 18.50 -18.10 -31.46
N ALA A 185 17.68 -18.79 -32.26
CA ALA A 185 17.85 -18.85 -33.71
C ALA A 185 17.82 -17.46 -34.35
N LEU A 186 16.86 -16.60 -33.94
CA LEU A 186 16.78 -15.23 -34.43
C LEU A 186 18.02 -14.41 -34.07
N LEU A 187 18.51 -14.53 -32.83
CA LEU A 187 19.72 -13.84 -32.38
C LEU A 187 20.95 -14.30 -33.17
N THR A 188 21.11 -15.61 -33.40
CA THR A 188 22.22 -16.15 -34.21
C THR A 188 22.16 -15.62 -35.64
N LEU A 189 20.99 -15.63 -36.28
CA LEU A 189 20.82 -15.11 -37.64
C LEU A 189 21.11 -13.60 -37.74
N LEU A 190 20.67 -12.81 -36.75
CA LEU A 190 20.96 -11.39 -36.70
C LEU A 190 22.44 -11.11 -36.41
N ALA A 191 23.07 -11.89 -35.53
CA ALA A 191 24.48 -11.77 -35.23
C ALA A 191 25.34 -12.13 -36.45
N GLU A 192 25.00 -13.22 -37.15
CA GLU A 192 25.66 -13.62 -38.40
C GLU A 192 25.56 -12.50 -39.45
N ARG A 193 24.38 -11.88 -39.58
CA ARG A 193 24.14 -10.86 -40.60
C ARG A 193 24.79 -9.50 -40.31
N PHE A 194 24.86 -9.09 -39.06
CA PHE A 194 25.20 -7.70 -38.70
C PHE A 194 26.39 -7.55 -37.75
N VAL A 195 26.73 -8.58 -36.99
CA VAL A 195 27.74 -8.51 -35.91
C VAL A 195 29.01 -9.26 -36.29
N ARG A 196 28.91 -10.34 -37.08
CA ARG A 196 30.02 -11.23 -37.42
C ARG A 196 31.27 -10.47 -37.88
N ASP A 197 31.12 -9.57 -38.85
CA ASP A 197 32.24 -8.84 -39.43
C ASP A 197 32.59 -7.54 -38.68
N LEU A 198 31.77 -7.13 -37.72
CA LEU A 198 31.92 -5.86 -36.99
C LEU A 198 32.60 -6.02 -35.62
N ALA A 199 32.48 -7.20 -35.01
CA ALA A 199 32.97 -7.46 -33.66
C ALA A 199 33.23 -8.96 -33.38
N ASP A 200 34.43 -9.44 -33.73
CA ASP A 200 34.85 -10.85 -33.55
C ASP A 200 34.60 -11.37 -32.12
N GLY A 201 34.85 -10.53 -31.11
CA GLY A 201 34.63 -10.91 -29.71
C GLY A 201 33.14 -11.06 -29.32
N ALA A 202 32.23 -10.32 -29.96
CA ALA A 202 30.80 -10.44 -29.72
C ALA A 202 30.22 -11.72 -30.36
N TRP A 203 30.73 -12.08 -31.54
CA TRP A 203 30.39 -13.34 -32.20
C TRP A 203 30.79 -14.55 -31.33
N GLN A 204 32.06 -14.60 -30.89
CA GLN A 204 32.58 -15.66 -30.02
C GLN A 204 31.83 -15.75 -28.67
N ALA A 205 31.38 -14.61 -28.14
CA ALA A 205 30.58 -14.58 -26.93
C ALA A 205 29.18 -15.21 -27.12
N LEU A 206 28.55 -15.01 -28.28
CA LEU A 206 27.25 -15.61 -28.60
C LEU A 206 27.32 -17.12 -28.91
N GLU A 207 28.50 -17.63 -29.27
CA GLU A 207 28.73 -19.09 -29.38
C GLU A 207 28.69 -19.80 -28.02
N GLN A 208 28.90 -19.06 -26.91
CA GLN A 208 28.81 -19.64 -25.57
C GLN A 208 27.35 -19.99 -25.24
N PRO A 209 27.00 -21.27 -25.00
CA PRO A 209 25.60 -21.70 -24.87
C PRO A 209 24.83 -20.97 -23.77
N TRP A 210 25.51 -20.64 -22.66
CA TRP A 210 24.90 -19.94 -21.53
C TRP A 210 24.65 -18.45 -21.83
N LEU A 211 25.52 -17.78 -22.60
CA LEU A 211 25.30 -16.39 -23.05
C LEU A 211 24.19 -16.33 -24.09
N LEU A 212 24.19 -17.27 -25.05
CA LEU A 212 23.10 -17.38 -26.02
C LEU A 212 21.76 -17.59 -25.31
N ALA A 213 21.68 -18.50 -24.34
CA ALA A 213 20.48 -18.73 -23.55
C ALA A 213 20.07 -17.49 -22.75
N PHE A 214 21.04 -16.77 -22.16
CA PHE A 214 20.79 -15.51 -21.46
C PHE A 214 20.20 -14.44 -22.39
N PHE A 215 20.78 -14.21 -23.56
CA PHE A 215 20.24 -13.24 -24.52
C PHE A 215 18.93 -13.70 -25.17
N ALA A 216 18.76 -14.99 -25.42
CA ALA A 216 17.51 -15.57 -25.93
C ALA A 216 16.33 -15.32 -24.99
N LEU A 217 16.58 -15.22 -23.68
CA LEU A 217 15.57 -14.80 -22.70
C LEU A 217 15.03 -13.38 -22.98
N PHE A 218 15.88 -12.47 -23.45
CA PHE A 218 15.46 -11.12 -23.80
C PHE A 218 14.76 -11.08 -25.16
N ALA A 219 15.19 -11.92 -26.12
CA ALA A 219 14.47 -12.12 -27.37
C ALA A 219 13.04 -12.68 -27.14
N LEU A 220 12.82 -13.38 -26.02
CA LEU A 220 11.49 -13.83 -25.60
C LEU A 220 10.51 -12.68 -25.37
N ILE A 221 10.98 -11.49 -24.95
CA ILE A 221 10.12 -10.35 -24.60
C ILE A 221 9.30 -9.88 -25.82
N PRO A 222 9.91 -9.50 -26.96
CA PRO A 222 9.15 -9.10 -28.14
C PRO A 222 8.36 -10.25 -28.75
N LEU A 223 8.90 -11.48 -28.77
CA LEU A 223 8.19 -12.66 -29.29
C LEU A 223 6.92 -12.97 -28.49
N GLU A 224 7.02 -13.01 -27.15
CA GLU A 224 5.88 -13.19 -26.26
C GLU A 224 4.89 -12.04 -26.41
N ALA A 225 5.37 -10.80 -26.45
CA ALA A 225 4.49 -9.65 -26.57
C ALA A 225 3.70 -9.65 -27.88
N LEU A 226 4.33 -10.03 -28.99
CA LEU A 226 3.67 -10.15 -30.28
C LEU A 226 2.60 -11.26 -30.25
N ALA A 227 2.94 -12.44 -29.73
CA ALA A 227 1.99 -13.55 -29.59
C ALA A 227 0.79 -13.17 -28.70
N LEU A 228 1.03 -12.47 -27.59
CA LEU A 228 -0.03 -11.98 -26.71
C LEU A 228 -0.87 -10.86 -27.36
N ALA A 229 -0.26 -9.97 -28.13
CA ALA A 229 -0.97 -8.88 -28.78
C ALA A 229 -1.90 -9.39 -29.89
N ILE A 230 -1.45 -10.37 -30.68
CA ILE A 230 -2.20 -10.91 -31.82
C ILE A 230 -3.21 -11.97 -31.36
N PHE A 231 -2.76 -12.94 -30.57
CA PHE A 231 -3.57 -14.12 -30.23
C PHE A 231 -4.15 -14.09 -28.82
N GLY A 232 -3.66 -13.21 -27.94
CA GLY A 232 -3.95 -13.24 -26.51
C GLY A 232 -3.31 -14.44 -25.79
N ARG A 233 -2.43 -15.19 -26.44
CA ARG A 233 -1.82 -16.41 -25.91
C ARG A 233 -0.48 -16.68 -26.57
N THR A 234 0.43 -17.28 -25.81
CA THR A 234 1.68 -17.87 -26.31
C THR A 234 1.50 -19.37 -26.56
N PRO A 235 2.45 -20.07 -27.21
CA PRO A 235 2.31 -21.51 -27.47
C PRO A 235 2.06 -22.35 -26.21
N GLY A 236 2.82 -22.13 -25.13
CA GLY A 236 2.64 -22.84 -23.86
C GLY A 236 1.31 -22.51 -23.19
N LYS A 237 0.89 -21.24 -23.25
CA LYS A 237 -0.42 -20.80 -22.75
C LYS A 237 -1.56 -21.42 -23.55
N ALA A 238 -1.45 -21.47 -24.87
CA ALA A 238 -2.44 -22.08 -25.75
C ALA A 238 -2.63 -23.57 -25.45
N LEU A 239 -1.53 -24.30 -25.26
CA LEU A 239 -1.55 -25.73 -24.92
C LEU A 239 -2.29 -26.01 -23.60
N LEU A 240 -2.15 -25.11 -22.62
CA LEU A 240 -2.72 -25.27 -21.27
C LEU A 240 -4.06 -24.54 -21.09
N GLY A 241 -4.68 -24.10 -22.18
CA GLY A 241 -5.98 -23.43 -22.16
C GLY A 241 -5.95 -22.08 -21.43
N LEU A 242 -4.82 -21.39 -21.44
CA LEU A 242 -4.65 -20.08 -20.85
C LEU A 242 -4.78 -19.00 -21.93
N ARG A 243 -5.58 -17.98 -21.64
CA ARG A 243 -5.69 -16.80 -22.50
C ARG A 243 -5.58 -15.54 -21.65
N LEU A 244 -4.86 -14.57 -22.17
CA LEU A 244 -4.76 -13.26 -21.58
C LEU A 244 -5.65 -12.28 -22.32
N GLN A 245 -6.40 -11.50 -21.55
CA GLN A 245 -7.19 -10.39 -22.04
C GLN A 245 -7.02 -9.20 -21.12
N ARG A 246 -7.33 -8.01 -21.61
CA ARG A 246 -7.46 -6.83 -20.75
C ARG A 246 -8.73 -6.98 -19.91
N ILE A 247 -8.81 -6.26 -18.79
CA ILE A 247 -9.97 -6.30 -17.86
C ILE A 247 -11.29 -5.92 -18.57
N ASP A 248 -11.22 -5.12 -19.63
CA ASP A 248 -12.37 -4.74 -20.47
C ASP A 248 -12.77 -5.82 -21.50
N GLY A 249 -12.14 -6.99 -21.49
CA GLY A 249 -12.38 -8.10 -22.41
C GLY A 249 -11.73 -7.95 -23.78
N ARG A 250 -11.01 -6.85 -24.05
CA ARG A 250 -10.30 -6.64 -25.33
C ARG A 250 -8.94 -7.33 -25.33
N GLY A 251 -8.33 -7.41 -26.52
CA GLY A 251 -6.93 -7.80 -26.65
C GLY A 251 -6.02 -6.88 -25.86
N LEU A 252 -4.90 -7.41 -25.35
CA LEU A 252 -4.02 -6.68 -24.43
C LEU A 252 -3.40 -5.41 -25.07
N GLY A 253 -3.16 -5.45 -26.38
CA GLY A 253 -2.41 -4.45 -27.14
C GLY A 253 -0.90 -4.65 -27.00
N LEU A 254 -0.13 -4.27 -28.03
CA LEU A 254 1.31 -4.56 -28.11
C LEU A 254 2.10 -3.92 -26.96
N PHE A 255 1.84 -2.65 -26.64
CA PHE A 255 2.57 -1.95 -25.59
C PHE A 255 2.34 -2.58 -24.20
N ALA A 256 1.10 -2.88 -23.84
CA ALA A 256 0.79 -3.53 -22.57
C ALA A 256 1.35 -4.96 -22.53
N ALA A 257 1.39 -5.67 -23.67
CA ALA A 257 2.02 -6.98 -23.78
C ALA A 257 3.55 -6.91 -23.57
N LEU A 258 4.24 -5.95 -24.20
CA LEU A 258 5.67 -5.70 -24.01
C LEU A 258 5.98 -5.35 -22.56
N PHE A 259 5.24 -4.40 -21.98
CA PHE A 259 5.41 -3.98 -20.60
C PHE A 259 5.17 -5.14 -19.61
N ARG A 260 4.17 -5.98 -19.89
CA ARG A 260 3.93 -7.21 -19.12
C ARG A 260 5.11 -8.17 -19.23
N SER A 261 5.53 -8.52 -20.45
CA SER A 261 6.63 -9.46 -20.69
C SER A 261 7.92 -9.00 -20.02
N TRP A 262 8.24 -7.71 -20.12
CA TRP A 262 9.37 -7.10 -19.41
C TRP A 262 9.28 -7.31 -17.90
N GLN A 263 8.10 -7.05 -17.30
CA GLN A 263 7.92 -7.29 -15.87
C GLN A 263 8.00 -8.76 -15.49
N VAL A 264 7.57 -9.69 -16.35
CA VAL A 264 7.76 -11.11 -16.06
C VAL A 264 9.25 -11.47 -16.11
N THR A 265 10.03 -10.94 -17.06
CA THR A 265 11.47 -11.17 -17.13
C THR A 265 12.19 -10.63 -15.88
N VAL A 266 11.83 -9.42 -15.43
CA VAL A 266 12.45 -8.81 -14.25
C VAL A 266 11.94 -9.45 -12.96
N LYS A 267 10.62 -9.48 -12.71
CA LYS A 267 10.05 -9.88 -11.41
C LYS A 267 9.73 -11.37 -11.31
N GLY A 268 9.42 -12.01 -12.43
CA GLY A 268 9.03 -13.42 -12.48
C GLY A 268 10.19 -14.37 -12.78
N LEU A 269 11.24 -13.87 -13.44
CA LEU A 269 12.41 -14.66 -13.82
C LEU A 269 13.72 -14.11 -13.25
N LEU A 270 13.76 -12.90 -12.66
CA LEU A 270 15.00 -12.28 -12.15
C LEU A 270 16.16 -12.39 -13.16
N PHE A 271 15.88 -11.99 -14.41
CA PHE A 271 16.81 -12.05 -15.55
C PHE A 271 17.29 -13.46 -15.94
N GLY A 272 16.62 -14.52 -15.48
CA GLY A 272 16.97 -15.90 -15.83
C GLY A 272 18.17 -16.44 -15.05
N ILE A 273 18.62 -15.76 -13.99
CA ILE A 273 19.66 -16.28 -13.10
C ILE A 273 19.08 -17.51 -12.38
N PRO A 274 19.62 -18.74 -12.53
CA PRO A 274 18.91 -19.96 -12.19
C PRO A 274 18.35 -20.05 -10.75
N PRO A 275 19.13 -19.83 -9.68
CA PRO A 275 18.60 -19.92 -8.31
C PRO A 275 17.54 -18.84 -8.03
N LEU A 276 17.76 -17.62 -8.54
CA LEU A 276 16.83 -16.50 -8.38
C LEU A 276 15.53 -16.74 -9.14
N THR A 277 15.62 -17.32 -10.34
CA THR A 277 14.48 -17.67 -11.18
C THR A 277 13.54 -18.63 -10.46
N LEU A 278 14.08 -19.66 -9.80
CA LEU A 278 13.28 -20.62 -9.04
C LEU A 278 12.53 -19.95 -7.87
N LEU A 279 13.21 -19.07 -7.13
CA LEU A 279 12.58 -18.31 -6.04
C LEU A 279 11.48 -17.38 -6.55
N ALA A 280 11.74 -16.66 -7.64
CA ALA A 280 10.77 -15.74 -8.25
C ALA A 280 9.54 -16.46 -8.79
N GLN A 281 9.73 -17.62 -9.42
CA GLN A 281 8.63 -18.46 -9.89
C GLN A 281 7.83 -19.06 -8.73
N GLY A 282 8.50 -19.52 -7.67
CA GLY A 282 7.84 -20.01 -6.45
C GLY A 282 7.01 -18.91 -5.78
N TRP A 283 7.55 -17.69 -5.70
CA TRP A 283 6.80 -16.53 -5.20
C TRP A 283 5.58 -16.21 -6.06
N GLY A 284 5.75 -16.23 -7.39
CA GLY A 284 4.66 -16.07 -8.35
C GLY A 284 3.56 -17.13 -8.17
N PHE A 285 3.95 -18.39 -7.94
CA PHE A 285 3.03 -19.50 -7.69
C PHE A 285 2.20 -19.26 -6.42
N VAL A 286 2.87 -18.93 -5.31
CA VAL A 286 2.21 -18.64 -4.02
C VAL A 286 1.21 -17.48 -4.15
N ARG A 287 1.56 -16.43 -4.91
CA ARG A 287 0.64 -15.30 -5.16
C ARG A 287 -0.58 -15.69 -5.97
N VAL A 288 -0.43 -16.55 -6.98
CA VAL A 288 -1.61 -17.03 -7.74
C VAL A 288 -2.52 -17.87 -6.83
N VAL A 289 -1.95 -18.74 -6.00
CA VAL A 289 -2.74 -19.57 -5.08
C VAL A 289 -3.47 -18.71 -4.05
N ASN A 290 -2.80 -17.73 -3.45
CA ASN A 290 -3.37 -16.91 -2.38
C ASN A 290 -4.29 -15.79 -2.89
N ASP A 291 -3.91 -15.13 -3.98
CA ASP A 291 -4.52 -13.87 -4.41
C ASP A 291 -5.16 -13.96 -5.81
N ASN A 292 -4.95 -15.05 -6.57
CA ASN A 292 -5.34 -15.19 -7.98
C ASN A 292 -4.83 -14.07 -8.89
N GLU A 293 -3.75 -13.42 -8.49
CA GLU A 293 -3.16 -12.28 -9.21
C GLU A 293 -1.64 -12.38 -9.22
N THR A 294 -1.01 -11.75 -10.21
CA THR A 294 0.44 -11.53 -10.24
C THR A 294 0.76 -10.05 -10.41
N ALA A 295 1.94 -9.63 -9.93
CA ALA A 295 2.36 -8.24 -10.02
C ALA A 295 2.40 -7.72 -11.46
N TRP A 296 2.85 -8.56 -12.41
CA TRP A 296 2.92 -8.21 -13.82
C TRP A 296 1.55 -8.22 -14.51
N ASP A 297 0.60 -9.04 -14.08
CA ASP A 297 -0.76 -9.01 -14.63
C ASP A 297 -1.49 -7.74 -14.20
N LYS A 298 -1.39 -7.39 -12.90
CA LYS A 298 -1.97 -6.17 -12.33
C LYS A 298 -1.40 -4.92 -12.98
N ALA A 299 -0.08 -4.84 -13.12
CA ALA A 299 0.57 -3.67 -13.69
C ALA A 299 0.31 -3.49 -15.18
N ALA A 300 0.01 -4.57 -15.92
CA ALA A 300 -0.38 -4.51 -17.33
C ALA A 300 -1.90 -4.34 -17.55
N GLY A 301 -2.70 -4.31 -16.48
CA GLY A 301 -4.17 -4.29 -16.59
C GLY A 301 -4.73 -5.53 -17.28
N SER A 302 -4.07 -6.67 -17.12
CA SER A 302 -4.42 -7.94 -17.77
C SER A 302 -5.02 -8.93 -16.80
N GLN A 303 -5.96 -9.73 -17.29
CA GLN A 303 -6.56 -10.83 -16.56
C GLN A 303 -6.35 -12.15 -17.30
N MET A 304 -6.17 -13.22 -16.53
CA MET A 304 -6.03 -14.58 -17.05
C MET A 304 -7.41 -15.24 -17.14
N GLN A 305 -7.74 -15.77 -18.31
CA GLN A 305 -8.88 -16.64 -18.55
C GLN A 305 -8.41 -18.09 -18.68
N TYR A 306 -9.23 -18.99 -18.17
CA TYR A 306 -8.93 -20.42 -18.11
C TYR A 306 -10.01 -21.20 -18.86
N ALA A 307 -9.60 -21.87 -19.93
CA ALA A 307 -10.44 -22.86 -20.60
C ALA A 307 -10.36 -24.21 -19.86
N PRO A 308 -11.40 -25.05 -19.98
CA PRO A 308 -11.32 -26.45 -19.57
C PRO A 308 -10.12 -27.13 -20.23
N LEU A 309 -9.36 -27.91 -19.46
CA LEU A 309 -8.19 -28.62 -19.96
C LEU A 309 -8.44 -30.11 -19.80
N THR A 310 -8.22 -30.86 -20.88
CA THR A 310 -8.33 -32.33 -20.88
C THR A 310 -7.08 -32.96 -20.29
N THR A 311 -7.18 -34.22 -19.86
CA THR A 311 -6.04 -35.01 -19.38
C THR A 311 -4.91 -35.07 -20.41
N ASN A 312 -5.25 -35.21 -21.69
CA ASN A 312 -4.27 -35.23 -22.78
C ASN A 312 -3.50 -33.91 -22.86
N GLY A 313 -4.15 -32.76 -22.61
CA GLY A 313 -3.46 -31.47 -22.57
C GLY A 313 -2.37 -31.40 -21.49
N TRP A 314 -2.62 -31.99 -20.31
CA TRP A 314 -1.59 -32.10 -19.26
C TRP A 314 -0.44 -33.03 -19.67
N LEU A 315 -0.76 -34.19 -20.23
CA LEU A 315 0.26 -35.16 -20.67
C LEU A 315 1.14 -34.57 -21.78
N THR A 316 0.55 -33.89 -22.76
CA THR A 316 1.31 -33.21 -23.82
C THR A 316 2.21 -32.11 -23.24
N ALA A 317 1.72 -31.31 -22.29
CA ALA A 317 2.54 -30.28 -21.64
C ALA A 317 3.74 -30.88 -20.89
N LEU A 318 3.53 -31.96 -20.14
CA LEU A 318 4.60 -32.68 -19.44
C LEU A 318 5.59 -33.33 -20.41
N ALA A 319 5.11 -33.92 -21.50
CA ALA A 319 5.96 -34.51 -22.53
C ALA A 319 6.86 -33.47 -23.20
N VAL A 320 6.29 -32.31 -23.59
CA VAL A 320 7.07 -31.19 -24.15
C VAL A 320 8.13 -30.70 -23.17
N MET A 321 7.79 -30.58 -21.89
CA MET A 321 8.74 -30.19 -20.85
C MET A 321 9.86 -31.23 -20.69
N LEU A 322 9.51 -32.52 -20.63
CA LEU A 322 10.47 -33.61 -20.50
C LEU A 322 11.44 -33.67 -21.69
N VAL A 323 10.93 -33.59 -22.92
CA VAL A 323 11.75 -33.54 -24.13
C VAL A 323 12.70 -32.36 -24.09
N SER A 324 12.21 -31.17 -23.74
CA SER A 324 13.03 -29.96 -23.62
C SER A 324 14.15 -30.12 -22.59
N TRP A 325 13.86 -30.75 -21.45
CA TRP A 325 14.85 -31.01 -20.41
C TRP A 325 15.88 -32.07 -20.82
N MET A 326 15.44 -33.13 -21.48
CA MET A 326 16.31 -34.17 -22.04
C MET A 326 17.24 -33.61 -23.12
N SER A 327 16.76 -32.69 -23.96
CA SER A 327 17.60 -31.96 -24.92
C SER A 327 18.70 -31.15 -24.21
N LEU A 328 18.34 -30.42 -23.16
CA LEU A 328 19.32 -29.64 -22.36
C LEU A 328 20.35 -30.53 -21.65
N LEU A 329 19.95 -31.70 -21.14
CA LEU A 329 20.84 -32.62 -20.43
C LEU A 329 21.68 -33.49 -21.36
N SER A 330 21.19 -33.80 -22.56
CA SER A 330 21.89 -34.67 -23.50
C SER A 330 23.09 -34.02 -24.14
N GLY A 331 23.22 -32.68 -24.14
CA GLY A 331 24.36 -31.96 -24.76
C GLY A 331 24.45 -32.09 -26.29
N GLU A 332 23.93 -33.17 -26.87
CA GLU A 332 23.98 -33.53 -28.29
C GLU A 332 23.00 -32.75 -29.16
N THR A 333 21.88 -32.27 -28.61
CA THR A 333 20.93 -31.47 -29.39
C THR A 333 21.47 -30.08 -29.73
N GLY A 334 22.39 -29.53 -28.92
CA GLY A 334 23.12 -28.31 -29.26
C GLY A 334 23.96 -28.49 -30.53
N GLY A 335 24.74 -29.57 -30.60
CA GLY A 335 25.53 -29.91 -31.79
C GLY A 335 24.66 -30.17 -33.02
N ARG A 336 23.59 -30.97 -32.88
CA ARG A 336 22.69 -31.27 -34.00
C ARG A 336 21.89 -30.08 -34.53
N LEU A 337 21.45 -29.14 -33.67
CA LEU A 337 20.79 -27.92 -34.14
C LEU A 337 21.78 -26.99 -34.84
N GLN A 338 23.02 -26.91 -34.33
CA GLN A 338 24.08 -26.12 -34.93
C GLN A 338 24.45 -26.68 -36.31
N ASP A 339 24.57 -28.00 -36.45
CA ASP A 339 24.80 -28.68 -37.73
C ASP A 339 23.67 -28.44 -38.74
N LEU A 340 22.41 -28.52 -38.30
CA LEU A 340 21.25 -28.29 -39.16
C LEU A 340 21.11 -26.82 -39.58
N LEU A 341 21.40 -25.88 -38.69
CA LEU A 341 21.43 -24.45 -39.01
C LEU A 341 22.59 -24.11 -39.95
N TYR A 342 23.75 -24.73 -39.75
CA TYR A 342 24.91 -24.57 -40.63
C TYR A 342 24.61 -25.08 -42.04
N GLN A 343 24.05 -26.30 -42.16
CA GLN A 343 23.63 -26.87 -43.46
C GLN A 343 22.54 -26.04 -44.14
N ALA A 344 21.58 -25.51 -43.39
CA ALA A 344 20.54 -24.64 -43.94
C ALA A 344 21.13 -23.32 -44.47
N LEU A 345 22.04 -22.68 -43.73
CA LEU A 345 22.71 -21.45 -44.16
C LEU A 345 23.64 -21.68 -45.36
N GLU A 346 24.35 -22.81 -45.40
CA GLU A 346 25.23 -23.19 -46.50
C GLU A 346 24.42 -23.45 -47.79
N SER A 347 23.24 -24.07 -47.68
CA SER A 347 22.31 -24.25 -48.80
C SER A 347 21.70 -22.95 -49.34
N LEU A 348 21.68 -21.88 -48.54
CA LEU A 348 21.16 -20.56 -48.93
C LEU A 348 22.23 -19.65 -49.55
N ASN A 349 23.51 -19.86 -49.21
CA ASN A 349 24.65 -19.09 -49.75
C ASN A 349 25.30 -19.73 -50.99
N GLY A 350 24.83 -20.92 -51.41
CA GLY A 350 25.37 -21.68 -52.55
C GLY A 350 24.67 -21.46 -53.91
N PHE A 351 23.91 -20.38 -54.09
CA PHE A 351 23.26 -20.01 -55.36
C PHE A 351 23.82 -18.71 -55.95
#